data_AF-A0A1V9EH87-F1
#
_entry.id   AF-A0A1V9EH87-F1
#
_cell.length_a   1.000
_cell.length_b   1.000
_cell.length_c   1.000
_cell.angle_alpha   90.00
_cell.angle_beta   90.00
_cell.angle_gamma   90.00
#
_symmetry.space_group_name_H-M   'P 1'
#
loop_
_entity.id
_entity.type
_entity.pdbx_description
1 polymer ?
#
loop_
_entity_poly.entity_id
_entity_poly.type
_entity_poly.pdbx_seq_one_letter_code
_entity_poly.pdbx_strand_id
1 'polypeptide(L)'
;MGSGRDNRKKGDSPIIRRPKFIITSVDVNSVNPSVAETVADVCPISFDVRLINSALTKKGVRVHLDIKDNSCVIKIGNTEVGVLNRQRSETITKCKNLGVHYSGEIVLKQDKIYARFERHL
;
A
#
# COMPACT_ATOMS: atom_id res chain seq x y z
N MET A 1 24.62 33.80 52.68
CA MET A 1 23.43 33.80 51.80
C MET A 1 23.90 33.21 50.47
N GLY A 2 23.83 31.90 50.22
CA GLY A 2 22.62 31.10 49.93
C GLY A 2 22.03 31.60 48.61
N SER A 3 22.03 30.93 47.46
CA SER A 3 21.82 29.51 47.08
C SER A 3 22.26 29.38 45.60
N GLY A 4 22.48 28.26 44.93
CA GLY A 4 22.25 26.85 45.16
C GLY A 4 22.69 26.15 43.86
N ARG A 5 23.35 24.99 43.99
CA ARG A 5 23.75 24.12 42.88
C ARG A 5 22.49 23.49 42.28
N ASP A 6 22.27 23.65 40.98
CA ASP A 6 21.27 22.86 40.24
C ASP A 6 21.96 21.92 39.24
N ASN A 7 22.27 20.73 39.75
CA ASN A 7 22.55 19.52 38.97
C ASN A 7 21.29 19.14 38.18
N ARG A 8 21.19 19.56 36.91
CA ARG A 8 20.18 18.99 36.00
C ARG A 8 20.72 17.72 35.35
N LYS A 9 20.02 16.64 35.70
CA LYS A 9 20.30 15.24 35.36
C LYS A 9 20.29 15.01 33.84
N LYS A 10 21.25 14.20 33.41
CA LYS A 10 21.20 13.42 32.16
C LYS A 10 19.91 12.61 32.11
N GLY A 11 19.31 12.55 30.92
CA GLY A 11 18.36 11.50 30.55
C GLY A 11 16.94 12.00 30.39
N ASP A 12 16.62 12.52 29.22
CA ASP A 12 15.38 12.18 28.50
C ASP A 12 15.52 12.66 27.04
N SER A 13 16.24 11.89 26.24
CA SER A 13 16.14 12.02 24.78
C SER A 13 14.96 11.14 24.36
N PRO A 14 13.87 11.68 23.79
CA PRO A 14 12.89 10.82 23.17
C PRO A 14 13.55 10.15 21.97
N ILE A 15 13.84 8.86 22.11
CA ILE A 15 14.30 8.00 21.02
C ILE A 15 13.11 7.82 20.07
N ILE A 16 12.94 8.75 19.13
CA ILE A 16 12.00 8.57 18.03
C ILE A 16 12.64 7.58 17.06
N ARG A 17 12.48 6.29 17.31
CA ARG A 17 12.72 5.23 16.31
C ARG A 17 11.64 5.32 15.24
N ARG A 18 11.83 6.20 14.25
CA ARG A 18 11.11 6.05 12.97
C ARG A 18 11.79 4.92 12.19
N PRO A 19 11.04 3.93 11.68
CA PRO A 19 11.62 2.99 10.73
C PRO A 19 12.08 3.79 9.51
N LYS A 20 13.38 3.75 9.22
CA LYS A 20 13.93 4.16 7.93
C LYS A 20 13.44 3.13 6.90
N PHE A 21 12.24 3.34 6.38
CA PHE A 21 11.97 2.86 5.03
C PHE A 21 12.94 3.64 4.14
N ILE A 22 13.96 2.95 3.68
CA ILE A 22 14.78 3.39 2.55
C ILE A 22 13.81 3.37 1.39
N ILE A 23 13.16 4.52 1.15
CA ILE A 23 12.54 4.80 -0.13
C ILE A 23 13.74 4.88 -1.06
N THR A 24 13.96 3.84 -1.86
CA THR A 24 14.80 3.93 -3.04
C THR A 24 14.19 5.06 -3.85
N SER A 25 14.81 6.23 -3.76
CA SER A 25 14.47 7.44 -4.50
C SER A 25 14.65 7.12 -5.98
N VAL A 26 13.59 6.62 -6.60
CA VAL A 26 13.41 6.71 -8.04
C VAL A 26 13.15 8.18 -8.31
N ASP A 27 13.97 8.75 -9.19
CA ASP A 27 14.02 10.16 -9.57
C ASP A 27 12.62 10.75 -9.78
N VAL A 28 12.15 11.50 -8.79
CA VAL A 28 10.87 12.23 -8.83
C VAL A 28 10.96 13.50 -9.70
N ASN A 29 12.13 13.76 -10.31
CA ASN A 29 12.38 14.99 -11.06
C ASN A 29 11.82 14.99 -12.49
N SER A 30 11.11 13.94 -12.92
CA SER A 30 10.57 13.85 -14.29
C SER A 30 9.07 13.60 -14.37
N VAL A 31 8.34 13.73 -13.25
CA VAL A 31 6.87 13.67 -13.22
C VAL A 31 6.36 15.07 -12.97
N ASN A 32 5.54 15.61 -13.88
CA ASN A 32 4.89 16.91 -13.69
C ASN A 32 4.27 16.98 -12.28
N PRO A 33 4.58 18.00 -11.47
CA PRO A 33 4.15 18.07 -10.06
C PRO A 33 2.63 17.92 -9.91
N SER A 34 1.85 18.43 -10.87
CA SER A 34 0.39 18.27 -10.93
C SER A 34 -0.07 16.81 -11.06
N VAL A 35 0.70 15.95 -11.75
CA VAL A 35 0.40 14.51 -11.86
C VAL A 35 0.73 13.80 -10.55
N ALA A 36 1.83 14.17 -9.90
CA ALA A 36 2.22 13.60 -8.61
C ALA A 36 1.19 13.91 -7.51
N GLU A 37 0.67 15.14 -7.47
CA GLU A 37 -0.43 15.54 -6.57
C GLU A 37 -1.71 14.77 -6.89
N THR A 38 -2.10 14.70 -8.17
CA THR A 38 -3.29 13.94 -8.61
C THR A 38 -3.21 12.46 -8.23
N VAL A 39 -2.04 11.84 -8.36
CA VAL A 39 -1.80 10.45 -7.96
C VAL A 39 -1.89 10.28 -6.44
N ALA A 40 -1.42 11.24 -5.66
CA ALA A 40 -1.52 11.19 -4.20
C ALA A 40 -2.99 11.27 -3.72
N ASP A 41 -3.82 12.08 -4.37
CA ASP A 41 -5.25 12.24 -4.02
C ASP A 41 -6.12 11.07 -4.50
N VAL A 42 -5.89 10.57 -5.72
CA VAL A 42 -6.78 9.58 -6.34
C VAL A 42 -6.37 8.14 -6.01
N CYS A 43 -5.06 7.88 -5.90
CA CYS A 43 -4.54 6.51 -5.86
C CYS A 43 -4.14 6.09 -4.46
N PRO A 44 -4.92 5.22 -3.80
CA PRO A 44 -4.63 4.79 -2.44
C PRO A 44 -3.25 4.11 -2.39
N ILE A 45 -2.50 4.38 -1.32
CA ILE A 45 -1.17 3.79 -1.11
C ILE A 45 -1.26 2.27 -1.01
N SER A 46 -2.26 1.77 -0.28
CA SER A 46 -2.55 0.35 -0.19
C SER A 46 -4.03 0.12 0.06
N PHE A 47 -4.50 -1.07 -0.28
CA PHE A 47 -5.86 -1.49 0.03
C PHE A 47 -5.94 -3.01 0.18
N ASP A 48 -6.86 -3.47 1.02
CA ASP A 48 -7.13 -4.88 1.23
C ASP A 48 -8.47 -5.28 0.60
N VAL A 49 -8.52 -6.47 0.01
CA VAL A 49 -9.74 -7.08 -0.54
C VAL A 49 -9.94 -8.43 0.11
N ARG A 50 -11.09 -8.63 0.77
CA ARG A 50 -11.40 -9.91 1.39
C ARG A 50 -11.62 -10.97 0.31
N LEU A 51 -10.95 -12.10 0.44
CA LEU A 51 -11.10 -13.24 -0.46
C LEU A 51 -11.85 -14.38 0.24
N ILE A 52 -12.40 -15.29 -0.56
CA ILE A 52 -12.93 -16.56 -0.09
C ILE A 52 -11.74 -17.49 0.21
N ASN A 53 -11.85 -18.28 1.27
CA ASN A 53 -10.85 -19.28 1.60
C ASN A 53 -10.86 -20.39 0.54
N SER A 54 -9.74 -20.59 -0.14
CA SER A 54 -9.55 -21.62 -1.15
C SER A 54 -8.11 -22.15 -1.09
N ALA A 55 -7.86 -23.31 -1.71
CA ALA A 55 -6.53 -23.90 -1.75
C ALA A 55 -5.48 -22.98 -2.42
N LEU A 56 -5.93 -22.04 -3.25
CA LEU A 56 -5.08 -21.08 -3.95
C LEU A 56 -4.76 -19.86 -3.08
N THR A 57 -5.61 -19.53 -2.11
CA THR A 57 -5.50 -18.28 -1.33
C THR A 57 -4.65 -18.44 -0.07
N LYS A 58 -3.45 -19.02 -0.23
CA LYS A 58 -2.47 -19.19 0.85
C LYS A 58 -1.70 -17.89 1.11
N LYS A 59 -1.37 -17.64 2.38
CA LYS A 59 -0.51 -16.51 2.77
C LYS A 59 0.81 -16.54 1.98
N GLY A 60 1.29 -15.39 1.51
CA GLY A 60 2.54 -15.33 0.74
C GLY A 60 2.36 -15.40 -0.77
N VAL A 61 1.19 -15.81 -1.26
CA VAL A 61 0.94 -15.95 -2.70
C VAL A 61 0.79 -14.57 -3.33
N ARG A 62 1.53 -14.32 -4.41
CA ARG A 62 1.40 -13.10 -5.20
C ARG A 62 0.11 -13.11 -6.02
N VAL A 63 -0.54 -11.96 -6.05
CA VAL A 63 -1.76 -11.71 -6.83
C VAL A 63 -1.55 -10.52 -7.75
N HIS A 64 -2.28 -10.52 -8.85
CA HIS A 64 -2.28 -9.43 -9.82
C HIS A 64 -3.70 -8.93 -10.07
N LEU A 65 -3.82 -7.66 -10.43
CA LEU A 65 -5.07 -7.08 -10.91
C LEU A 65 -5.09 -7.13 -12.43
N ASP A 66 -6.23 -7.55 -12.97
CA ASP A 66 -6.48 -7.52 -14.41
C ASP A 66 -7.82 -6.82 -14.68
N ILE A 67 -7.98 -6.23 -15.86
CA ILE A 67 -9.21 -5.54 -16.25
C ILE A 67 -9.98 -6.43 -17.20
N LYS A 68 -11.17 -6.87 -16.76
CA LYS A 68 -12.07 -7.71 -17.53
C LYS A 68 -13.48 -7.13 -17.45
N ASP A 69 -14.12 -6.91 -18.60
CA ASP A 69 -15.51 -6.43 -18.69
C ASP A 69 -15.80 -5.21 -17.80
N ASN A 70 -14.91 -4.21 -17.85
CA ASN A 70 -14.98 -2.97 -17.07
C ASN A 70 -14.91 -3.16 -15.53
N SER A 71 -14.49 -4.34 -15.07
CA SER A 71 -14.24 -4.67 -13.67
C SER A 71 -12.78 -5.07 -13.47
N CYS A 72 -12.23 -4.76 -12.29
CA CYS A 72 -10.91 -5.23 -11.92
C CYS A 72 -11.03 -6.58 -11.21
N VAL A 73 -10.45 -7.62 -11.80
CA VAL A 73 -10.42 -8.98 -11.26
C VAL A 73 -9.06 -9.25 -10.60
N ILE A 74 -9.07 -10.04 -9.52
CA ILE A 74 -7.88 -10.47 -8.80
C ILE A 74 -7.51 -11.85 -9.30
N LYS A 75 -6.27 -12.02 -9.78
CA LYS A 75 -5.76 -13.27 -10.32
C LYS A 75 -4.57 -13.81 -9.55
N ILE A 76 -4.53 -15.13 -9.42
CA ILE A 76 -3.34 -15.91 -9.03
C ILE A 76 -2.95 -16.72 -10.25
N GLY A 77 -1.83 -16.37 -10.90
CA GLY A 77 -1.53 -16.88 -12.25
C GLY A 77 -2.66 -16.53 -13.22
N ASN A 78 -3.29 -17.54 -13.81
CA ASN A 78 -4.42 -17.38 -14.74
C ASN A 78 -5.80 -17.58 -14.09
N THR A 79 -5.85 -17.89 -12.79
CA THR A 79 -7.09 -18.18 -12.08
C THR A 79 -7.63 -16.93 -11.38
N GLU A 80 -8.89 -16.62 -11.63
CA GLU A 80 -9.61 -15.55 -10.94
C GLU A 80 -10.01 -16.00 -9.52
N VAL A 81 -9.66 -15.19 -8.52
CA VAL A 81 -9.93 -15.49 -7.10
C VAL A 81 -10.79 -14.44 -6.40
N GLY A 82 -11.12 -13.36 -7.10
CA GLY A 82 -12.00 -12.31 -6.60
C GLY A 82 -12.21 -11.20 -7.61
N VAL A 83 -13.19 -10.35 -7.34
CA VAL A 83 -13.54 -9.19 -8.19
C VAL A 83 -13.66 -7.98 -7.28
N LEU A 84 -13.06 -6.86 -7.69
CA LEU A 84 -13.26 -5.58 -7.03
C LEU A 84 -14.67 -5.06 -7.30
N ASN A 85 -15.26 -4.39 -6.32
CA ASN A 85 -16.51 -3.68 -6.58
C ASN A 85 -16.31 -2.59 -7.66
N ARG A 86 -17.42 -2.12 -8.23
CA ARG A 86 -17.39 -1.15 -9.33
C ARG A 86 -16.60 0.12 -8.98
N GLN A 87 -16.86 0.71 -7.82
CA GLN A 87 -16.19 1.95 -7.40
C GLN A 87 -14.67 1.76 -7.29
N ARG A 88 -14.19 0.68 -6.67
CA ARG A 88 -12.75 0.38 -6.60
C ARG A 88 -12.17 0.06 -7.97
N SER A 89 -12.90 -0.66 -8.81
CA SER A 89 -12.46 -0.94 -10.19
C SER A 89 -12.25 0.35 -10.99
N GLU A 90 -13.17 1.31 -10.88
CA GLU A 90 -13.04 2.62 -11.50
C GLU A 90 -11.84 3.41 -10.95
N THR A 91 -11.64 3.43 -9.63
CA THR A 91 -10.47 4.07 -9.01
C THR A 91 -9.15 3.45 -9.49
N ILE A 92 -9.04 2.13 -9.47
CA ILE A 92 -7.80 1.44 -9.90
C ILE A 92 -7.56 1.64 -11.39
N THR A 93 -8.61 1.66 -12.22
CA THR A 93 -8.49 1.96 -13.65
C THR A 93 -7.98 3.38 -13.87
N LYS A 94 -8.49 4.38 -13.13
CA LYS A 94 -7.96 5.75 -13.16
C LYS A 94 -6.47 5.79 -12.77
N CYS A 95 -6.10 5.07 -11.72
CA CYS A 95 -4.71 4.99 -11.29
C CYS A 95 -3.79 4.38 -12.34
N LYS A 96 -4.22 3.30 -12.97
CA LYS A 96 -3.50 2.67 -14.08
C LYS A 96 -3.29 3.66 -15.24
N ASN A 97 -4.30 4.47 -15.57
CA ASN A 97 -4.21 5.49 -16.61
C ASN A 97 -3.25 6.64 -16.24
N LEU A 98 -3.03 6.87 -14.94
CA LEU A 98 -2.03 7.79 -14.41
C LEU A 98 -0.62 7.17 -14.30
N GLY A 99 -0.42 5.94 -14.81
CA GLY A 99 0.86 5.22 -14.76
C GLY A 99 1.13 4.50 -13.43
N VAL A 100 0.16 4.45 -12.53
CA VAL A 100 0.31 3.80 -11.23
C VAL A 100 0.02 2.31 -11.34
N HIS A 101 0.93 1.50 -10.81
CA HIS A 101 0.78 0.05 -10.76
C HIS A 101 0.54 -0.43 -9.34
N TYR A 102 -0.16 -1.56 -9.19
CA TYR A 102 -0.37 -2.22 -7.91
C TYR A 102 0.16 -3.63 -7.99
N SER A 103 0.97 -4.01 -7.01
CA SER A 103 1.33 -5.40 -6.77
C SER A 103 0.59 -5.87 -5.53
N GLY A 104 0.26 -7.16 -5.45
CA GLY A 104 -0.41 -7.66 -4.28
C GLY A 104 0.07 -9.02 -3.81
N GLU A 105 -0.22 -9.29 -2.54
CA GLU A 105 0.09 -10.53 -1.86
C GLU A 105 -1.10 -10.92 -0.97
N ILE A 106 -1.29 -12.22 -0.80
CA ILE A 106 -2.27 -12.75 0.14
C ILE A 106 -1.74 -12.68 1.56
N VAL A 107 -2.51 -12.00 2.41
CA VAL A 107 -2.25 -11.84 3.84
C VAL A 107 -3.38 -12.45 4.67
N LEU A 108 -3.01 -12.98 5.82
CA LEU A 108 -3.95 -13.45 6.84
C LEU A 108 -4.08 -12.39 7.93
N LYS A 109 -5.31 -11.97 8.23
CA LYS A 109 -5.64 -11.08 9.35
C LYS A 109 -6.83 -11.63 10.11
N GLN A 110 -6.68 -11.88 11.41
CA GLN A 110 -7.79 -12.35 12.27
C GLN A 110 -8.54 -13.54 11.63
N ASP A 111 -7.80 -14.55 11.17
CA ASP A 111 -8.31 -15.77 10.50
C ASP A 111 -9.09 -15.53 9.19
N LYS A 112 -9.05 -14.31 8.65
CA LYS A 112 -9.61 -13.96 7.35
C LYS A 112 -8.49 -13.75 6.34
N ILE A 113 -8.77 -14.16 5.11
CA ILE A 113 -7.85 -14.04 3.98
C ILE A 113 -8.16 -12.76 3.21
N TYR A 114 -7.10 -11.98 2.95
CA TYR A 114 -7.17 -10.76 2.17
C TYR A 114 -6.11 -10.78 1.07
N ALA A 115 -6.43 -10.25 -0.10
CA ALA A 115 -5.43 -9.75 -1.04
C ALA A 115 -5.10 -8.31 -0.64
N ARG A 116 -3.86 -8.08 -0.22
CA ARG A 116 -3.31 -6.75 0.04
C ARG A 116 -2.62 -6.27 -1.21
N PHE A 117 -2.97 -5.07 -1.66
CA PHE A 117 -2.32 -4.40 -2.78
C PHE A 117 -1.58 -3.17 -2.28
N GLU A 118 -0.38 -2.96 -2.82
CA GLU A 118 0.47 -1.81 -2.54
C GLU A 118 0.84 -1.12 -3.85
N ARG A 119 0.82 0.20 -3.80
CA ARG A 119 1.12 1.06 -4.93
C ARG A 119 2.62 1.04 -5.24
N HIS A 120 2.96 0.81 -6.50
CA HIS A 120 4.29 1.02 -7.06
C HIS A 120 4.21 2.15 -8.10
N LEU A 121 5.11 3.11 -7.97
CA LEU A 121 5.35 4.20 -8.93
C LEU A 121 6.51 3.82 -9.83
#